data_AF-A0A535ZT38-F1
#
_entry.id   AF-A0A535ZT38-F1
#
_cell.length_a   1.000
_cell.length_b   1.000
_cell.length_c   1.000
_cell.angle_alpha   90.00
_cell.angle_beta   90.00
_cell.angle_gamma   90.00
#
_symmetry.space_group_name_H-M   'P 1'
#
loop_
_entity.id
_entity.type
_entity.pdbx_description
1 polymer ?
#
loop_
_entity_poly.entity_id
_entity_poly.type
_entity_poly.pdbx_seq_one_letter_code
_entity_poly.pdbx_strand_id
1 'polypeptide(L)'
;MTLALLAACGPSPTAHLPSPSPTHPNTPAPHASPSPGAEADAQHVFLIVMENRSYDQAIRGGYTAELANQYAVSTNYHGVSHPSLPNYLALTSGSTWGIADDGWHSPPVGGLGAQL
;
A
#
# COMPACT_ATOMS: atom_id res chain seq x y z
N MET A 1 -40.33 -0.93 11.01
CA MET A 1 -39.92 0.42 11.43
C MET A 1 -39.89 1.26 10.16
N THR A 2 -41.00 1.95 9.92
CA THR A 2 -41.36 2.58 8.64
C THR A 2 -40.93 4.04 8.67
N LEU A 3 -40.16 4.47 7.67
CA LEU A 3 -39.68 5.84 7.52
C LEU A 3 -40.68 6.65 6.69
N ALA A 4 -41.19 7.76 7.23
CA ALA A 4 -42.08 8.68 6.53
C ALA A 4 -41.33 9.95 6.10
N LEU A 5 -41.41 10.30 4.80
CA LEU A 5 -41.00 11.60 4.28
C LEU A 5 -42.18 12.58 4.31
N LEU A 6 -41.93 13.81 4.76
CA LEU A 6 -42.81 14.95 4.61
C LEU A 6 -42.11 16.00 3.74
N ALA A 7 -42.74 16.36 2.62
CA ALA A 7 -42.37 17.50 1.79
C ALA A 7 -43.29 18.68 2.14
N ALA A 8 -42.72 19.88 2.29
CA ALA A 8 -43.47 21.12 2.43
C ALA A 8 -42.89 22.18 1.49
N CYS A 9 -43.75 22.80 0.68
CA CYS A 9 -43.45 24.01 -0.09
C CYS A 9 -43.71 25.25 0.77
N GLY A 10 -42.78 26.21 0.75
CA GLY A 10 -42.91 27.52 1.37
C GLY A 10 -42.36 28.63 0.48
N PRO A 11 -42.85 29.88 0.63
CA PRO A 11 -42.77 30.94 -0.39
C PRO A 11 -41.40 31.60 -0.52
N SER A 12 -41.12 32.11 -1.72
CA SER A 12 -39.89 32.82 -2.11
C SER A 12 -39.71 34.14 -1.36
N PRO A 13 -38.53 34.41 -0.76
CA PRO A 13 -38.14 35.75 -0.36
C PRO A 13 -37.37 36.48 -1.47
N THR A 14 -37.75 37.73 -1.64
CA THR A 14 -37.21 38.82 -2.46
C THR A 14 -35.68 38.90 -2.53
N ALA A 15 -35.16 39.09 -3.75
CA ALA A 15 -33.76 39.38 -4.02
C ALA A 15 -33.33 40.70 -3.36
N HIS A 16 -32.32 40.64 -2.49
CA HIS A 16 -31.57 41.80 -2.01
C HIS A 16 -30.14 41.65 -2.55
N LEU A 17 -29.72 42.58 -3.41
CA LEU A 17 -28.37 42.57 -3.98
C LEU A 17 -27.37 42.95 -2.88
N PRO A 18 -26.34 42.14 -2.58
CA PRO A 18 -25.24 42.59 -1.75
C PRO A 18 -24.37 43.60 -2.52
N SER A 19 -24.08 44.73 -1.87
CA SER A 19 -23.12 45.74 -2.29
C SER A 19 -21.72 45.10 -2.50
N PRO A 20 -20.95 45.47 -3.54
CA PRO A 20 -19.61 44.91 -3.71
C PRO A 20 -18.69 45.40 -2.58
N SER A 21 -18.16 44.45 -1.79
CA SER A 21 -17.06 44.71 -0.85
C SER A 21 -15.76 45.00 -1.60
N PRO A 22 -14.89 45.88 -1.07
CA PRO A 22 -13.59 46.15 -1.69
C PRO A 22 -12.69 44.91 -1.66
N THR A 23 -12.11 44.56 -2.80
CA THR A 23 -11.19 43.44 -2.97
C THR A 23 -9.87 43.75 -2.28
N HIS A 24 -9.58 43.08 -1.16
CA HIS A 24 -8.22 43.04 -0.61
C HIS A 24 -7.38 42.07 -1.46
N PRO A 25 -6.16 42.44 -1.90
CA PRO A 25 -5.27 41.49 -2.54
C PRO A 25 -4.90 40.40 -1.53
N ASN A 26 -5.19 39.13 -1.85
CA ASN A 26 -4.68 37.98 -1.09
C ASN A 26 -3.17 37.91 -1.25
N THR A 27 -2.42 38.51 -0.32
CA THR A 27 -1.01 38.18 -0.12
C THR A 27 -0.93 36.73 0.34
N PRO A 28 -0.19 35.83 -0.35
CA PRO A 28 0.02 34.47 0.13
C PRO A 28 0.65 34.53 1.52
N ALA A 29 0.01 33.88 2.50
CA ALA A 29 0.62 33.69 3.81
C ALA A 29 1.95 32.94 3.63
N PRO A 30 3.01 33.29 4.39
CA PRO A 30 4.24 32.51 4.36
C PRO A 30 3.91 31.07 4.74
N HIS A 31 4.17 30.15 3.82
CA HIS A 31 4.13 28.71 4.08
C HIS A 31 5.11 28.44 5.22
N ALA A 32 4.61 27.89 6.34
CA ALA A 32 5.48 27.42 7.40
C ALA A 32 6.40 26.35 6.80
N SER A 33 7.71 26.59 6.82
CA SER A 33 8.68 25.53 6.50
C SER A 33 8.45 24.37 7.45
N PRO A 34 8.38 23.12 6.97
CA PRO A 34 8.33 21.98 7.87
C PRO A 34 9.59 22.01 8.74
N SER A 35 9.39 22.16 10.05
CA SER A 35 10.45 21.85 11.00
C SER A 35 10.81 20.38 10.77
N PRO A 36 12.10 20.00 10.67
CA PRO A 36 12.47 18.59 10.62
C PRO A 36 11.91 17.91 11.87
N GLY A 37 10.78 17.24 11.72
CA GLY A 37 10.27 16.36 12.76
C GLY A 37 11.36 15.33 13.01
N ALA A 38 11.65 15.04 14.28
CA ALA A 38 12.52 13.95 14.65
C ALA A 38 12.13 12.74 13.79
N GLU A 39 13.07 12.26 12.97
CA GLU A 39 12.85 11.14 12.08
C GLU A 39 12.26 10.02 12.95
N ALA A 40 11.03 9.60 12.66
CA ALA A 40 10.43 8.47 13.34
C ALA A 40 11.42 7.31 13.22
N ASP A 41 11.76 6.65 14.34
CA ASP A 41 12.70 5.54 14.38
C ASP A 41 12.33 4.53 13.28
N ALA A 42 13.11 4.54 12.20
CA ALA A 42 12.73 3.86 10.97
C ALA A 42 12.77 2.36 11.23
N GLN A 43 11.60 1.72 11.21
CA GLN A 43 11.53 0.28 11.33
C GLN A 43 12.02 -0.36 10.03
N HIS A 44 13.04 -1.20 10.15
CA HIS A 44 13.61 -1.92 9.00
C HIS A 44 13.03 -3.32 8.91
N VAL A 45 12.66 -3.73 7.70
CA VAL A 45 12.26 -5.11 7.39
C VAL A 45 13.26 -5.68 6.40
N PHE A 46 13.88 -6.80 6.77
CA PHE A 46 14.74 -7.57 5.88
C PHE A 46 14.00 -8.83 5.44
N LEU A 47 13.88 -9.00 4.12
CA LEU A 47 13.29 -10.19 3.53
C LEU A 47 14.38 -10.99 2.81
N ILE A 48 14.61 -12.21 3.26
CA ILE A 48 15.60 -13.13 2.69
C ILE A 48 14.85 -14.28 2.04
N VAL A 49 14.97 -14.41 0.72
CA VAL A 49 14.35 -15.52 -0.03
C VAL A 49 15.41 -16.58 -0.29
N MET A 50 15.14 -17.81 0.15
CA MET A 50 16.00 -18.96 -0.09
C MET A 50 15.59 -19.65 -1.40
N GLU A 51 16.22 -19.26 -2.50
CA GLU A 51 15.95 -19.84 -3.81
C GLU A 51 16.32 -21.34 -3.85
N ASN A 52 15.47 -22.14 -4.49
CA ASN A 52 15.67 -23.58 -4.71
C ASN A 52 15.95 -24.40 -3.45
N ARG A 53 15.41 -23.98 -2.29
CA ARG A 53 15.58 -24.65 -1.00
C ARG A 53 14.25 -25.22 -0.50
N SER A 54 14.25 -26.48 -0.08
CA SER A 54 13.06 -27.08 0.53
C SER A 54 12.87 -26.62 1.98
N TYR A 55 11.65 -26.77 2.51
CA TYR A 55 11.36 -26.49 3.92
C TYR A 55 12.29 -27.27 4.86
N ASP A 56 12.45 -28.58 4.65
CA ASP A 56 13.33 -29.41 5.48
C ASP A 56 14.79 -28.96 5.45
N GLN A 57 15.25 -28.50 4.29
CA GLN A 57 16.60 -27.96 4.15
C GLN A 57 16.76 -26.59 4.83
N ALA A 58 15.71 -25.77 4.82
CA ALA A 58 15.70 -24.45 5.46
C ALA A 58 15.68 -24.54 6.99
N ILE A 59 14.81 -25.37 7.55
CA ILE A 59 14.59 -25.50 9.00
C ILE A 59 15.76 -26.19 9.72
N ARG A 60 16.62 -26.89 8.96
CA ARG A 60 17.83 -27.59 9.44
C ARG A 60 19.13 -26.92 8.97
N GLY A 61 19.04 -25.73 8.39
CA GLY A 61 20.22 -24.95 8.00
C GLY A 61 21.02 -24.47 9.21
N GLY A 62 22.09 -23.72 8.99
CA GLY A 62 22.88 -23.15 10.09
C GLY A 62 22.09 -22.08 10.85
N TYR A 63 22.37 -20.81 10.56
CA TYR A 63 21.70 -19.69 11.22
C TYR A 63 20.16 -19.73 11.08
N THR A 64 19.61 -20.28 10.00
CA THR A 64 18.16 -20.40 9.81
C THR A 64 17.50 -21.35 10.79
N ALA A 65 18.18 -22.40 11.26
CA ALA A 65 17.65 -23.26 12.33
C ALA A 65 17.63 -22.55 13.69
N GLU A 66 18.63 -21.69 13.96
CA GLU A 66 18.62 -20.86 15.16
C GLU A 66 17.43 -19.89 15.17
N LEU A 67 17.14 -19.27 14.02
CA LEU A 67 15.96 -18.39 13.88
C LEU A 67 14.65 -19.17 14.06
N ALA A 68 14.54 -20.36 13.47
CA ALA A 68 13.35 -21.20 13.57
C ALA A 68 13.04 -21.65 15.00
N ASN A 69 14.06 -21.86 15.83
CA ASN A 69 13.88 -22.21 17.25
C ASN A 69 13.48 -21.00 18.11
N GLN A 70 13.82 -19.78 17.69
CA GLN A 70 13.58 -18.55 18.46
C GLN A 70 12.27 -17.85 18.07
N TYR A 71 11.84 -17.98 16.82
CA TYR A 71 10.73 -17.21 16.26
C TYR A 71 9.63 -18.10 15.66
N ALA A 72 8.52 -17.48 15.28
CA ALA A 72 7.40 -18.18 14.67
C ALA A 72 7.78 -18.75 13.29
N VAL A 73 7.36 -20.00 13.05
CA VAL A 73 7.55 -20.70 11.76
C VAL A 73 6.19 -20.96 11.14
N SER A 74 6.00 -20.53 9.89
CA SER A 74 4.79 -20.84 9.12
C SER A 74 4.97 -22.16 8.37
N THR A 75 4.46 -23.25 8.95
CA THR A 75 4.58 -24.61 8.39
C THR A 75 3.63 -24.89 7.22
N ASN A 76 2.71 -23.97 6.92
CA ASN A 76 1.76 -24.04 5.82
C ASN A 76 1.92 -22.87 4.83
N TYR A 77 3.16 -22.42 4.62
CA TYR A 77 3.50 -21.41 3.62
C TYR A 77 3.99 -22.07 2.33
N HIS A 78 3.37 -21.72 1.20
CA HIS A 78 3.62 -22.35 -0.10
C HIS A 78 3.89 -21.30 -1.16
N GLY A 79 4.58 -21.69 -2.23
CA GLY A 79 4.67 -20.88 -3.44
C GLY A 79 3.31 -20.73 -4.11
N VAL A 80 3.14 -19.65 -4.87
CA VAL A 80 1.94 -19.37 -5.67
C VAL A 80 1.96 -20.18 -6.98
N SER A 81 3.14 -20.48 -7.52
CA SER A 81 3.29 -21.29 -8.74
C SER A 81 4.68 -21.94 -8.85
N HIS A 82 4.92 -22.63 -9.96
CA HIS A 82 6.23 -23.03 -10.47
C HIS A 82 6.32 -22.68 -11.96
N PRO A 83 7.45 -22.16 -12.47
CA PRO A 83 8.77 -21.98 -11.83
C PRO A 83 8.89 -20.72 -10.93
N SER A 84 10.09 -20.20 -10.62
CA SER A 84 10.29 -19.27 -9.49
C SER A 84 9.86 -17.82 -9.75
N LEU A 85 9.96 -17.30 -10.97
CA LEU A 85 9.61 -15.92 -11.33
C LEU A 85 8.18 -15.51 -10.92
N PRO A 86 7.12 -16.30 -11.19
CA PRO A 86 5.78 -15.99 -10.70
C PRO A 86 5.70 -15.77 -9.18
N ASN A 87 6.52 -16.47 -8.39
CA ASN A 87 6.54 -16.31 -6.93
C ASN A 87 7.15 -14.96 -6.52
N TYR A 88 8.21 -14.52 -7.19
CA TYR A 88 8.82 -13.20 -6.94
C TYR A 88 7.88 -12.05 -7.30
N LEU A 89 7.15 -12.18 -8.41
CA LEU A 89 6.13 -11.21 -8.82
C LEU A 89 5.00 -11.13 -7.79
N ALA A 90 4.48 -12.29 -7.35
CA ALA A 90 3.42 -12.31 -6.34
C ALA A 90 3.88 -11.75 -4.99
N LEU A 91 5.11 -12.05 -4.57
CA LEU A 91 5.70 -11.57 -3.31
C LEU A 91 5.92 -10.05 -3.28
N THR A 92 6.31 -9.45 -4.42
CA THR A 92 6.62 -8.01 -4.49
C THR A 92 5.43 -7.14 -4.90
N SER A 93 4.54 -7.66 -5.75
CA SER A 93 3.45 -6.89 -6.36
C SER A 93 2.04 -7.37 -5.99
N GLY A 94 1.93 -8.53 -5.33
CA GLY A 94 0.64 -9.16 -5.01
C GLY A 94 -0.01 -9.90 -6.18
N SER A 95 0.64 -10.00 -7.34
CA SER A 95 0.11 -10.64 -8.56
C SER A 95 1.22 -11.35 -9.35
N THR A 96 0.86 -12.44 -10.04
CA THR A 96 1.75 -13.08 -11.04
C THR A 96 1.70 -12.39 -12.39
N TRP A 97 0.74 -11.48 -12.62
CA TRP A 97 0.48 -10.83 -13.91
C TRP A 97 0.19 -11.81 -15.06
N GLY A 98 -0.24 -13.04 -14.74
CA GLY A 98 -0.45 -14.10 -15.73
C GLY A 98 0.84 -14.73 -16.26
N ILE A 99 2.01 -14.33 -15.75
CA ILE A 99 3.30 -14.94 -16.09
C ILE A 99 3.39 -16.30 -15.39
N ALA A 100 3.82 -17.32 -16.14
CA ALA A 100 3.85 -18.72 -15.70
C ALA A 100 5.19 -19.42 -16.01
N ASP A 101 6.23 -18.67 -16.37
CA ASP A 101 7.57 -19.17 -16.67
C ASP A 101 8.66 -18.24 -16.11
N ASP A 102 9.94 -18.61 -16.26
CA ASP A 102 11.13 -17.86 -15.79
C ASP A 102 11.80 -17.03 -16.90
N GLY A 103 11.12 -16.86 -18.04
CA GLY A 103 11.60 -16.06 -19.14
C GLY A 103 11.66 -14.56 -18.79
N TRP A 104 12.27 -13.79 -19.69
CA TRP A 104 12.18 -12.34 -19.60
C TRP A 104 10.76 -11.87 -19.94
N HIS A 105 10.17 -11.07 -19.04
CA HIS A 105 8.88 -10.43 -19.24
C HIS A 105 8.95 -8.96 -18.84
N SER A 106 8.19 -8.12 -19.52
CA SER A 106 7.92 -6.75 -19.07
C SER A 106 6.55 -6.77 -18.39
N PRO A 107 6.49 -6.61 -17.05
CA PRO A 107 5.22 -6.50 -16.35
C PRO A 107 4.45 -5.27 -16.85
N PRO A 108 3.12 -5.30 -16.85
CA PRO A 108 2.31 -4.15 -17.25
C PRO A 108 2.61 -2.94 -16.36
N VAL A 109 2.45 -1.73 -16.92
CA VAL A 109 2.53 -0.49 -16.16
C VAL A 109 1.36 -0.42 -15.16
N GLY A 110 1.67 -0.45 -13.87
CA GLY A 110 0.68 -0.43 -12.79
C GLY A 110 1.08 -1.29 -11.59
N GLY A 111 0.15 -1.47 -10.65
CA GLY A 111 0.37 -2.24 -9.41
C GLY A 111 1.17 -1.49 -8.34
N LEU A 112 1.56 -2.20 -7.27
CA LEU A 112 2.27 -1.61 -6.14
C LEU A 112 3.61 -0.97 -6.55
N GLY A 113 4.29 -1.49 -7.57
CA GLY A 113 5.54 -0.92 -8.07
C GLY A 113 5.40 0.47 -8.71
N ALA A 114 4.18 0.89 -9.09
CA ALA A 114 3.92 2.23 -9.60
C ALA A 114 3.54 3.24 -8.48
N GLN A 115 3.46 2.79 -7.23
CA GLN A 115 3.06 3.60 -6.07
C GLN A 115 4.24 4.01 -5.17
N LEU A 116 5.44 3.54 -5.49
CA LEU A 116 6.72 3.83 -4.81
C LEU A 116 7.55 4.78 -5.67
#